data_AF-A0A7X7HBP0-F1
#
_entry.id   AF-A0A7X7HBP0-F1
#
_cell.length_a   1.000
_cell.length_b   1.000
_cell.length_c   1.000
_cell.angle_alpha   90.00
_cell.angle_beta   90.00
_cell.angle_gamma   90.00
#
_symmetry.space_group_name_H-M   'P 1'
#
loop_
_entity.id
_entity.type
_entity.pdbx_description
1 polymer ?
#
loop_
_entity_poly.entity_id
_entity_poly.type
_entity_poly.pdbx_seq_one_letter_code
_entity_poly.pdbx_strand_id
1 'polypeptide(L)'
;MKNTNSTPVQAERYGQAGYPTVEKLIDTEDFDAINLAFEEAYGELFEMSKKRKSFGTQRDIKRMMRALELTLDLFRELLAIKYRLQDEMAKAKKKPQQP
;
A
#
# COMPACT_ATOMS: atom_id res chain seq x y z
N MET A 1 43.01 -23.33 -15.02
CA MET A 1 42.86 -22.22 -14.05
C MET A 1 41.77 -21.29 -14.56
N LYS A 2 40.64 -21.27 -13.82
CA LYS A 2 39.73 -20.13 -13.52
C LYS A 2 39.69 -18.95 -14.51
N ASN A 3 38.54 -18.70 -15.15
CA ASN A 3 37.53 -17.83 -14.54
C ASN A 3 36.21 -17.82 -15.34
N THR A 4 35.15 -17.91 -14.56
CA THR A 4 33.72 -17.91 -14.91
C THR A 4 33.21 -16.53 -15.28
N ASN A 5 32.28 -16.51 -16.24
CA ASN A 5 31.31 -15.45 -16.51
C ASN A 5 30.81 -14.74 -15.26
N SER A 6 30.57 -13.43 -15.36
CA SER A 6 29.49 -12.75 -14.63
C SER A 6 29.14 -11.44 -15.34
N THR A 7 28.36 -11.54 -16.42
CA THR A 7 27.55 -10.42 -16.89
C THR A 7 26.67 -9.98 -15.72
N PRO A 8 26.64 -8.70 -15.32
CA PRO A 8 25.74 -8.27 -14.26
C PRO A 8 24.32 -8.42 -14.80
N VAL A 9 23.58 -9.37 -14.24
CA VAL A 9 22.13 -9.47 -14.44
C VAL A 9 21.56 -8.19 -13.84
N GLN A 10 21.26 -7.23 -14.70
CA GLN A 10 20.47 -6.07 -14.33
C GLN A 10 19.11 -6.61 -13.92
N ALA A 11 18.92 -6.75 -12.61
CA ALA A 11 17.60 -6.93 -12.04
C ALA A 11 16.82 -5.68 -12.43
N GLU A 12 16.04 -5.79 -13.52
CA GLU A 12 15.02 -4.81 -13.86
C GLU A 12 14.22 -4.56 -12.58
N ARG A 13 14.33 -3.35 -12.06
CA ARG A 13 13.64 -2.94 -10.85
C ARG A 13 12.15 -2.93 -11.15
N TYR A 14 11.49 -4.06 -10.90
CA TYR A 14 10.04 -4.12 -10.76
C TYR A 14 9.64 -3.20 -9.60
N GLY A 15 9.35 -1.93 -9.89
CA GLY A 15 8.95 -0.97 -8.84
C GLY A 15 9.38 0.48 -9.06
N GLN A 16 9.42 1.00 -10.28
CA GLN A 16 9.32 2.46 -10.45
C GLN A 16 7.93 2.75 -11.01
N ALA A 17 6.90 2.58 -10.19
CA ALA A 17 5.58 3.13 -10.51
C ALA A 17 5.58 4.67 -10.42
N GLY A 18 6.67 5.26 -9.92
CA GLY A 18 6.88 6.71 -9.84
C GLY A 18 6.40 7.31 -8.53
N TYR A 19 6.09 6.50 -7.51
CA TYR A 19 5.56 6.97 -6.22
C TYR A 19 6.44 6.51 -5.03
N PRO A 20 7.63 7.13 -4.85
CA PRO A 20 8.62 6.70 -3.86
C PRO A 20 8.09 6.61 -2.43
N THR A 21 7.17 7.50 -2.06
CA THR A 21 6.58 7.52 -0.72
C THR A 21 5.70 6.29 -0.48
N VAL A 22 4.88 5.89 -1.46
CA VAL A 22 3.99 4.73 -1.35
C VAL A 22 4.80 3.44 -1.31
N GLU A 23 5.82 3.34 -2.15
CA GLU A 23 6.76 2.20 -2.16
C GLU A 23 7.46 2.07 -0.80
N LYS A 24 7.94 3.17 -0.22
CA LYS A 24 8.55 3.17 1.12
C LYS A 24 7.59 2.69 2.20
N LEU A 25 6.34 3.12 2.18
CA LEU A 25 5.32 2.69 3.15
C LEU A 25 5.04 1.19 3.03
N ILE A 26 4.92 0.69 1.80
CA ILE A 26 4.72 -0.74 1.55
C ILE A 26 5.93 -1.53 2.03
N ASP A 27 7.15 -1.07 1.79
CA ASP A 27 8.38 -1.77 2.17
C ASP A 27 8.63 -1.77 3.68
N THR A 28 8.48 -0.61 4.32
CA THR A 28 8.75 -0.40 5.75
C THR A 28 7.61 -0.82 6.67
N GLU A 29 6.39 -0.91 6.13
CA GLU A 29 5.16 -1.20 6.89
C GLU A 29 4.89 -0.22 8.04
N ASP A 30 5.53 0.95 8.02
CA ASP A 30 5.28 2.03 8.96
C ASP A 30 4.08 2.87 8.48
N PHE A 31 2.90 2.56 9.02
CA PHE A 31 1.64 3.23 8.66
C PHE A 31 1.16 4.21 9.73
N ASP A 32 1.92 4.45 10.80
CA ASP A 32 1.43 5.21 11.97
C ASP A 32 1.00 6.62 11.59
N ALA A 33 1.84 7.34 10.85
CA ALA A 33 1.53 8.69 10.38
C ALA A 33 0.32 8.73 9.43
N ILE A 34 0.12 7.69 8.61
CA ILE A 34 -1.03 7.59 7.71
C ILE A 34 -2.29 7.28 8.49
N ASN A 35 -2.24 6.31 9.39
CA ASN A 35 -3.39 5.92 10.21
C ASN A 35 -3.88 7.12 11.02
N LEU A 36 -2.96 7.88 11.64
CA LEU A 36 -3.29 9.10 12.37
C LEU A 36 -3.95 10.14 11.45
N ALA A 37 -3.36 10.44 10.28
CA ALA A 37 -3.90 11.43 9.36
C ALA A 37 -5.32 11.05 8.85
N PHE A 38 -5.56 9.77 8.57
CA PHE A 38 -6.88 9.29 8.15
C PHE A 38 -7.90 9.33 9.29
N GLU A 39 -7.49 8.97 10.51
CA GLU A 39 -8.36 9.04 11.70
C GLU A 39 -8.77 10.49 11.99
N GLU A 40 -7.82 11.42 11.99
CA GLU A 40 -8.06 12.85 12.19
C GLU A 40 -9.00 13.41 11.10
N ALA A 41 -8.68 13.17 9.82
CA ALA A 41 -9.49 13.65 8.71
C ALA A 41 -10.92 13.07 8.72
N TYR A 42 -11.06 11.78 9.03
CA TYR A 42 -12.36 11.16 9.16
C TYR A 42 -13.14 11.72 10.35
N GLY A 43 -12.48 11.92 11.50
CA GLY A 43 -13.07 12.51 12.69
C GLY A 43 -13.61 13.93 12.43
N GLU A 44 -12.83 14.77 11.75
CA GLU A 44 -13.27 16.11 11.35
C GLU A 44 -14.49 16.06 10.43
N LEU A 45 -14.45 15.22 9.38
CA LEU A 45 -15.57 15.05 8.45
C LEU A 45 -16.81 14.50 9.17
N PHE A 46 -16.64 13.58 10.12
CA PHE A 46 -17.72 13.03 10.92
C PHE A 46 -18.38 14.11 11.78
N GLU A 47 -17.61 14.94 12.47
CA GLU A 47 -18.14 16.08 13.23
C GLU A 47 -18.79 17.13 12.33
N MET A 48 -18.25 17.36 11.13
CA MET A 48 -18.90 18.22 10.13
C MET A 48 -20.23 17.63 9.64
N SER A 49 -20.32 16.31 9.50
CA SER A 49 -21.52 15.61 9.03
C SER A 49 -22.71 15.73 10.00
N LYS A 50 -22.42 15.82 11.31
CA LYS A 50 -23.43 15.98 12.37
C LYS A 50 -24.07 17.37 12.39
N LYS A 51 -23.39 18.38 11.85
CA LYS A 51 -23.89 19.77 11.83
C LYS A 51 -25.04 19.89 10.81
N ARG A 52 -26.07 20.67 11.13
CA ARG A 52 -27.09 21.05 10.14
C ARG A 52 -26.40 21.88 9.04
N LYS A 53 -26.32 21.30 7.85
CA LYS A 53 -25.74 21.88 6.64
C LYS A 53 -26.72 21.70 5.48
N SER A 54 -26.48 22.39 4.37
CA SER A 54 -27.27 22.19 3.16
C SER A 54 -27.13 20.75 2.65
N PHE A 55 -28.13 20.25 1.93
CA PHE A 55 -28.15 18.90 1.40
C PHE A 55 -26.93 18.58 0.52
N GLY A 56 -26.49 19.55 -0.29
CA GLY A 56 -25.28 19.42 -1.12
C GLY A 56 -24.03 19.18 -0.27
N THR A 57 -23.80 20.02 0.74
CA THR A 57 -22.65 19.88 1.64
C THR A 57 -22.66 18.57 2.41
N GLN A 58 -23.82 18.09 2.88
CA GLN A 58 -23.89 16.79 3.57
C GLN A 58 -23.55 15.62 2.65
N ARG A 59 -23.99 15.66 1.38
CA ARG A 59 -23.65 14.64 0.39
C ARG A 59 -22.15 14.60 0.11
N ASP A 60 -21.53 15.77 -0.01
CA ASP A 60 -20.10 15.88 -0.31
C ASP A 60 -19.24 15.40 0.87
N ILE A 61 -19.64 15.72 2.12
CA ILE A 61 -19.00 15.18 3.33
C ILE A 61 -19.05 13.64 3.33
N LYS A 62 -20.22 13.04 3.08
CA LYS A 62 -20.35 11.58 3.02
C LYS A 62 -19.48 10.95 1.92
N ARG A 63 -19.35 11.62 0.77
CA ARG A 63 -18.47 11.17 -0.32
C ARG A 63 -17.00 11.21 0.09
N MET A 64 -16.57 12.27 0.77
CA MET A 64 -15.20 12.39 1.28
C MET A 64 -14.87 11.33 2.32
N MET A 65 -15.77 11.09 3.29
CA MET A 65 -15.62 9.99 4.26
C MET A 65 -15.48 8.64 3.56
N ARG A 66 -16.32 8.37 2.56
CA ARG A 66 -16.25 7.12 1.78
C ARG A 66 -14.95 6.98 1.00
N ALA A 67 -14.42 8.07 0.45
CA ALA A 67 -13.15 8.05 -0.27
C ALA A 67 -11.97 7.73 0.66
N LEU A 68 -11.99 8.23 1.90
CA LEU A 68 -11.00 7.89 2.92
C LEU A 68 -11.04 6.39 3.25
N GLU A 69 -12.24 5.83 3.49
CA GLU A 69 -12.42 4.40 3.74
C GLU A 69 -11.87 3.54 2.60
N LEU A 70 -12.23 3.85 1.36
CA LEU A 70 -11.77 3.11 0.17
C LEU A 70 -10.25 3.15 0.00
N THR A 71 -9.61 4.24 0.40
CA THR A 71 -8.15 4.38 0.30
C THR A 71 -7.45 3.49 1.34
N LEU A 72 -7.99 3.41 2.56
CA LEU A 72 -7.47 2.48 3.58
C LEU A 72 -7.67 1.02 3.16
N ASP A 73 -8.82 0.69 2.56
CA ASP A 73 -9.07 -0.65 2.03
C ASP A 73 -8.05 -1.02 0.94
N LEU A 74 -7.73 -0.09 0.04
CA LEU A 74 -6.69 -0.29 -0.97
C LEU A 74 -5.31 -0.59 -0.35
N PHE A 75 -4.90 0.14 0.69
CA PHE A 75 -3.63 -0.15 1.37
C PHE A 75 -3.59 -1.56 1.98
N ARG A 76 -4.71 -2.01 2.56
CA ARG A 76 -4.83 -3.38 3.10
C ARG A 76 -4.72 -4.44 2.00
N GLU A 77 -5.36 -4.22 0.85
CA GLU A 77 -5.26 -5.13 -0.29
C GLU A 77 -3.83 -5.20 -0.83
N LEU A 78 -3.13 -4.07 -0.94
CA LEU A 78 -1.73 -4.04 -1.38
C LEU A 78 -0.81 -4.81 -0.42
N LEU A 79 -0.99 -4.68 0.89
CA LEU A 79 -0.26 -5.46 1.89
C LEU A 79 -0.54 -6.96 1.77
N ALA A 80 -1.81 -7.35 1.60
CA ALA A 80 -2.17 -8.76 1.40
C ALA A 80 -1.50 -9.35 0.16
N ILE A 81 -1.43 -8.59 -0.94
CA ILE A 81 -0.73 -8.99 -2.16
C ILE A 81 0.77 -9.12 -1.90
N LYS A 82 1.39 -8.15 -1.20
CA LYS A 82 2.82 -8.20 -0.82
C LYS A 82 3.13 -9.51 -0.08
N TYR A 83 2.37 -9.85 0.94
CA TYR A 83 2.59 -11.07 1.73
C TYR A 83 2.41 -12.35 0.90
N ARG A 84 1.39 -12.40 0.04
CA ARG A 84 1.18 -13.56 -0.85
C ARG A 84 2.38 -13.77 -1.78
N LEU A 85 2.92 -12.70 -2.35
CA LEU A 85 4.09 -12.78 -3.23
C LEU A 85 5.35 -13.22 -2.46
N GLN A 86 5.57 -12.71 -1.25
CA GLN A 86 6.69 -13.13 -0.40
C GLN A 86 6.62 -14.62 -0.07
N ASP A 87 5.43 -15.13 0.26
CA ASP A 87 5.20 -16.56 0.51
C ASP A 87 5.49 -17.44 -0.71
N GLU A 88 5.04 -17.03 -1.89
CA GLU A 88 5.30 -17.72 -3.16
C GLU A 88 6.80 -17.76 -3.46
N MET A 89 7.51 -16.64 -3.28
CA MET A 89 8.97 -16.57 -3.45
C MET A 89 9.71 -17.45 -2.44
N ALA A 90 9.27 -17.49 -1.19
CA ALA A 90 9.85 -18.36 -0.17
C ALA A 90 9.66 -19.85 -0.49
N LYS A 91 8.49 -20.23 -1.01
CA LYS A 91 8.20 -21.60 -1.47
C LYS A 91 9.03 -21.98 -2.71
N ALA A 92 9.20 -21.05 -3.65
CA ALA A 92 10.03 -21.27 -4.84
C ALA A 92 11.50 -21.52 -4.48
N LYS A 93 12.05 -20.79 -3.50
CA LYS A 93 13.43 -21.01 -2.98
C LYS A 93 13.59 -22.35 -2.23
N LYS A 94 12.51 -22.90 -1.67
CA LYS A 94 12.56 -24.15 -0.89
C LYS A 94 12.42 -25.42 -1.73
N LYS A 95 12.04 -25.35 -3.00
CA LYS A 95 12.12 -26.52 -3.90
C LYS A 95 13.59 -26.69 -4.32
N PRO A 96 14.31 -27.72 -3.82
CA PRO A 96 15.62 -28.03 -4.38
C PRO A 96 15.38 -28.41 -5.83
N GLN A 97 16.22 -27.90 -6.73
CA GLN A 97 16.36 -28.44 -8.08
C GLN A 97 16.61 -29.95 -7.90
N GLN A 98 15.58 -30.75 -8.21
CA GLN A 98 15.76 -32.20 -8.29
C GLN A 98 16.72 -32.48 -9.44
N PRO A 99 17.66 -33.43 -9.26
CA PRO A 99 18.70 -33.76 -10.22
C PRO A 99 18.15 -34.25 -11.56
#